data_AF-A0A0F8C4D8-F1
#
_entry.id   AF-A0A0F8C4D8-F1
#
_cell.length_a   1.000
_cell.length_b   1.000
_cell.length_c   1.000
_cell.angle_alpha   90.00
_cell.angle_beta   90.00
_cell.angle_gamma   90.00
#
_symmetry.space_group_name_H-M   'P 1'
#
loop_
_entity.id
_entity.type
_entity.pdbx_description
1 polymer ?
#
loop_
_entity_poly.entity_id
_entity_poly.type
_entity_poly.pdbx_seq_one_letter_code
_entity_poly.pdbx_strand_id
1 'polypeptide(L)' 'IPEIDWEQSGDVSELHHGVNVPQFESPLSPEQLRLLKEHIDPLQPSQNNGVDIYLETLAYVENLVENQ' A
#
# COMPACT_ATOMS: atom_id res chain seq x y z
N ILE A 1 19.35 24.56 -19.16
CA ILE A 1 18.11 25.02 -18.48
C ILE A 1 18.56 25.59 -17.16
N PRO A 2 18.22 26.84 -16.80
CA PRO A 2 18.61 27.38 -15.50
C PRO A 2 17.93 26.58 -14.40
N GLU A 3 18.68 26.26 -13.35
CA GLU A 3 18.21 25.52 -12.19
C GLU A 3 17.25 26.45 -11.41
N ILE A 4 15.97 26.06 -11.35
CA ILE A 4 14.97 26.81 -10.59
C ILE A 4 15.07 26.34 -9.15
N ASP A 5 15.45 27.24 -8.25
CA ASP A 5 15.43 27.00 -6.81
C ASP A 5 14.00 27.17 -6.31
N TRP A 6 13.23 26.08 -6.39
CA TRP A 6 11.82 26.03 -6.00
C TRP A 6 11.59 26.44 -4.54
N GLU A 7 12.59 26.23 -3.67
CA GLU A 7 12.51 26.53 -2.25
C GLU A 7 12.63 28.03 -1.95
N GLN A 8 13.25 28.80 -2.85
CA GLN A 8 13.41 30.26 -2.71
C GLN A 8 12.50 31.09 -3.61
N SER A 9 11.81 30.45 -4.55
CA SER A 9 11.06 31.15 -5.61
C SER A 9 9.61 31.51 -5.23
N GLY A 10 9.13 31.14 -4.03
CA GLY A 10 7.74 31.33 -3.61
C GLY A 10 7.57 31.94 -2.22
N ASP A 11 6.50 32.72 -2.04
CA ASP A 11 6.00 33.20 -0.75
C ASP A 11 5.48 31.99 0.05
N VAL A 12 6.35 31.37 0.87
CA VAL A 12 6.02 30.15 1.64
C VAL A 12 5.29 30.53 2.93
N SER A 13 4.13 31.17 2.81
CA SER A 13 3.19 31.33 3.93
C SER A 13 1.98 30.43 3.73
N GLU A 14 2.21 29.15 3.49
CA GLU A 14 1.17 28.15 3.66
C GLU A 14 1.49 27.35 4.91
N LEU A 15 0.78 27.67 6.00
CA LEU A 15 0.51 26.70 7.06
C LEU A 15 0.04 25.43 6.36
N HIS A 16 0.92 24.44 6.24
CA HIS A 16 0.57 23.17 5.61
C HIS A 16 -0.59 22.56 6.40
N HIS A 17 -1.80 22.76 5.90
CA HIS A 17 -2.97 22.05 6.39
C HIS A 17 -2.73 20.59 6.01
N GLY A 18 -2.22 19.82 6.97
CA GLY A 18 -1.91 18.40 6.77
C GLY A 18 -3.10 17.69 6.13
N VAL A 19 -2.84 16.87 5.12
CA VAL A 19 -3.88 16.02 4.53
C VAL A 19 -4.35 15.02 5.57
N ASN A 20 -5.65 15.04 5.87
CA ASN A 20 -6.22 14.12 6.83
C ASN A 20 -6.37 12.74 6.15
N VAL A 21 -5.41 11.85 6.41
CA VAL A 21 -5.42 10.50 5.83
C VAL A 21 -6.47 9.67 6.58
N PRO A 22 -7.50 9.14 5.90
CA PRO A 22 -8.46 8.26 6.55
C PRO A 22 -7.74 7.02 7.10
N GLN A 23 -7.88 6.79 8.40
CA GLN A 23 -7.48 5.53 9.02
C GLN A 23 -8.52 4.47 8.68
N PHE A 24 -8.10 3.48 7.90
CA PHE A 24 -8.87 2.26 7.70
C PHE A 24 -8.24 1.16 8.55
N GLU A 25 -9.06 0.45 9.31
CA GLU A 25 -8.60 -0.77 9.97
C GLU A 25 -8.44 -1.87 8.91
N SER A 26 -7.37 -2.65 9.04
CA SER A 26 -7.13 -3.81 8.18
C SER A 26 -8.26 -4.82 8.39
N PRO A 27 -8.81 -5.43 7.32
CA PRO A 27 -9.79 -6.51 7.46
C PRO A 27 -9.17 -7.78 8.07
N LEU A 28 -7.85 -7.88 8.06
CA LEU A 28 -7.10 -8.98 8.67
C LEU A 28 -6.63 -8.61 10.07
N SER A 29 -6.81 -9.55 11.00
CA SER A 29 -6.12 -9.51 12.30
C SER A 29 -4.59 -9.57 12.12
N PRO A 30 -3.80 -9.14 13.13
CA PRO A 30 -2.34 -9.20 13.04
C PRO A 30 -1.79 -10.59 12.72
N GLU A 31 -2.44 -11.64 13.23
CA GLU A 31 -2.03 -13.02 12.98
C GLU A 31 -2.35 -13.47 11.55
N GLN A 32 -3.54 -13.15 11.03
CA GLN A 32 -3.88 -13.41 9.62
C GLN A 32 -2.96 -12.64 8.66
N LEU A 33 -2.59 -11.41 9.01
CA LEU A 33 -1.64 -10.62 8.22
C LEU A 33 -0.24 -11.24 8.24
N ARG A 34 0.18 -11.83 9.37
CA ARG A 34 1.45 -12.58 9.46
C ARG A 34 1.42 -13.80 8.53
N LEU A 35 0.34 -14.59 8.56
CA LEU A 35 0.16 -15.76 7.69
C LEU A 35 0.18 -15.39 6.20
N LEU A 36 -0.50 -14.31 5.82
CA LEU A 36 -0.48 -13.80 4.44
C LEU A 36 0.95 -13.49 3.97
N LYS A 37 1.74 -12.80 4.81
CA LYS A 37 3.13 -12.44 4.49
C LYS A 37 4.08 -13.64 4.40
N GLU A 38 3.78 -14.71 5.12
CA GLU A 38 4.53 -15.96 5.02
C GLU A 38 4.15 -16.77 3.78
N HIS A 39 2.91 -16.60 3.30
CA HIS A 39 2.39 -17.35 2.16
C HIS A 39 2.74 -16.71 0.81
N ILE A 40 2.69 -15.37 0.73
CA ILE A 40 2.83 -14.64 -0.53
C ILE A 40 4.03 -13.70 -0.47
N ASP A 41 5.00 -13.93 -1.35
CA ASP A 41 6.06 -12.98 -1.63
C ASP A 41 5.60 -11.99 -2.72
N PRO A 42 5.34 -10.71 -2.41
CA PRO A 42 4.90 -9.73 -3.40
C PRO A 42 5.99 -9.38 -4.43
N LEU A 43 7.24 -9.77 -4.19
CA LEU A 43 8.38 -9.51 -5.08
C LEU A 43 8.75 -10.73 -5.93
N GLN A 44 7.98 -11.82 -5.84
CA GLN A 44 8.22 -13.01 -6.65
C GLN A 44 8.09 -12.70 -8.15
N PRO A 45 8.77 -13.46 -9.03
CA PRO A 45 8.61 -13.31 -10.47
C PRO A 45 7.14 -13.50 -10.88
N SER A 46 6.59 -12.51 -11.57
CA SER A 46 5.22 -12.56 -12.08
C SER A 46 5.17 -13.04 -13.53
N GLN A 47 4.12 -13.81 -13.84
CA GLN A 47 3.77 -14.22 -15.20
C GLN A 47 2.85 -13.22 -15.93
N ASN A 48 2.25 -12.28 -15.20
CA ASN A 48 1.30 -11.31 -15.75
C ASN A 48 1.35 -9.94 -15.04
N ASN A 49 2.52 -9.28 -15.07
CA ASN A 49 2.70 -7.90 -14.57
C ASN A 49 2.17 -7.66 -13.14
N GLY A 50 2.26 -8.67 -12.27
CA GLY A 50 1.80 -8.66 -10.88
C GLY A 50 0.32 -9.00 -10.67
N VAL A 51 -0.47 -9.15 -11.75
CA VAL A 51 -1.90 -9.47 -11.65
C VAL A 51 -2.13 -10.86 -11.07
N ASP A 52 -1.30 -11.83 -11.44
CA ASP A 52 -1.29 -13.18 -10.88
C ASP A 52 -1.06 -13.17 -9.36
N ILE A 53 -0.05 -12.43 -8.90
CA ILE A 53 0.28 -12.28 -7.48
C ILE A 53 -0.87 -11.58 -6.73
N TYR A 54 -1.46 -10.55 -7.33
CA TYR A 54 -2.62 -9.86 -6.77
C TYR A 54 -3.83 -10.79 -6.62
N LEU A 55 -4.15 -11.58 -7.65
CA LEU A 55 -5.29 -12.50 -7.62
C LEU A 55 -5.07 -13.63 -6.60
N GLU A 56 -3.86 -14.17 -6.51
CA GLU A 56 -3.48 -15.13 -5.47
C GLU A 56 -3.66 -14.52 -4.07
N THR A 57 -3.20 -13.28 -3.89
CA THR A 57 -3.39 -12.52 -2.64
C THR A 57 -4.85 -12.35 -2.29
N LEU A 58 -5.67 -11.94 -3.26
CA LEU A 58 -7.09 -11.73 -3.04
C LEU A 58 -7.78 -13.04 -2.62
N ALA A 59 -7.53 -14.13 -3.34
CA ALA A 59 -8.11 -15.44 -3.05
C ALA A 59 -7.70 -15.97 -1.67
N TYR A 60 -6.45 -15.74 -1.26
CA TYR A 60 -5.97 -16.14 0.07
C TYR A 60 -6.63 -15.32 1.18
N VAL A 61 -6.73 -14.01 1.00
CA VAL A 61 -7.39 -13.10 1.95
C VAL A 61 -8.87 -13.42 2.09
N GLU A 62 -9.58 -13.66 0.97
CA GLU A 62 -10.98 -14.07 0.98
C GLU A 62 -11.17 -15.34 1.81
N ASN A 63 -10.33 -16.38 1.60
CA ASN A 63 -10.38 -17.59 2.39
C ASN A 63 -10.12 -17.34 3.89
N LEU A 64 -9.19 -16.45 4.26
CA LEU A 64 -8.93 -16.14 5.66
C LEU A 64 -10.10 -15.43 6.35
N VAL A 65 -10.86 -14.64 5.60
CA VAL A 65 -12.01 -13.86 6.11
C VAL A 65 -13.29 -14.69 6.11
N GLU A 66 -13.53 -15.53 5.10
CA GLU A 66 -14.71 -16.40 5.01
C GLU A 66 -14.69 -17.56 6.01
N ASN A 67 -13.50 -18.02 6.43
CA ASN A 67 -13.34 -19.09 7.43
C ASN A 67 -13.21 -18.56 8.88
N GLN A 68 -13.73 -17.36 9.16
CA GLN A 68 -13.84 -16.81 10.52
C GLN A 68 -15.01 -17.36 11.33
#